data_AF-A0A960ZUP4-F1
#
_entry.id   AF-A0A960ZUP4-F1
#
_cell.length_a   1.000
_cell.length_b   1.000
_cell.length_c   1.000
_cell.angle_alpha   90.00
_cell.angle_beta   90.00
_cell.angle_gamma   90.00
#
_symmetry.space_group_name_H-M   'P 1'
#
loop_
_entity.id
_entity.type
_entity.pdbx_description
1 polymer ?
#
loop_
_entity_poly.entity_id
_entity_poly.type
_entity_poly.pdbx_seq_one_letter_code
_entity_poly.pdbx_strand_id
1 'polypeptide(L)'
;MTEFAFIRLPDGSAWLGEGPFTSSDHPGDGQGVFYINDFDLSDPAPWKRPARLHAVTAENVQSVAGISSEAPPTIAWAKPATEWFKMAFRRIRREVLARRLEKMVPVLTESGEILDGCPLQLLSRLME
;
A
#
# COMPACT_ATOMS: atom_id res chain seq x y z
N MET A 1 8.70 -0.64 -16.02
CA MET A 1 7.51 -1.02 -15.23
C MET A 1 6.85 0.28 -14.82
N THR A 2 5.55 0.46 -15.01
CA THR A 2 4.88 1.72 -14.67
C THR A 2 4.73 1.80 -13.16
N GLU A 3 5.24 2.86 -12.55
CA GLU A 3 5.14 3.11 -11.11
C GLU A 3 3.82 3.82 -10.83
N PHE A 4 3.11 3.40 -9.79
CA PHE A 4 1.86 4.03 -9.37
C PHE A 4 1.83 4.22 -7.85
N ALA A 5 1.15 5.28 -7.42
CA ALA A 5 0.76 5.48 -6.03
C ALA A 5 -0.73 5.85 -6.00
N PHE A 6 -1.47 5.29 -5.06
CA PHE A 6 -2.91 5.46 -4.97
C PHE A 6 -3.33 5.71 -3.52
N ILE A 7 -4.18 6.71 -3.32
CA ILE A 7 -4.77 7.00 -2.00
C ILE A 7 -6.24 7.38 -2.15
N ARG A 8 -7.11 6.65 -1.45
CA ARG A 8 -8.52 7.00 -1.33
C ARG A 8 -8.71 8.06 -0.27
N LEU A 9 -9.51 9.07 -0.59
CA LEU A 9 -9.86 10.17 0.29
C LEU A 9 -11.16 9.89 1.04
N PRO A 10 -11.39 10.57 2.18
CA PRO A 10 -12.59 10.35 3.01
C PRO A 10 -13.92 10.64 2.30
N ASP A 11 -13.91 11.46 1.25
CA ASP A 11 -15.10 11.82 0.46
C ASP A 11 -15.46 10.78 -0.62
N GLY A 12 -14.70 9.69 -0.71
CA GLY A 12 -14.91 8.64 -1.70
C GLY A 12 -14.18 8.87 -3.03
N SER A 13 -13.55 10.02 -3.23
CA SER A 13 -12.60 10.23 -4.33
C SER A 13 -11.24 9.59 -4.01
N ALA A 14 -10.32 9.59 -4.97
CA ALA A 14 -8.94 9.16 -4.76
C ALA A 14 -7.96 9.95 -5.63
N TRP A 15 -6.68 9.87 -5.27
CA TRP A 15 -5.58 10.39 -6.07
C TRP A 15 -4.78 9.21 -6.63
N LEU A 16 -4.53 9.22 -7.94
CA LEU A 16 -3.65 8.30 -8.63
C LEU A 16 -2.44 9.06 -9.17
N GLY A 17 -1.26 8.78 -8.61
CA GLY A 17 0.02 9.27 -9.11
C GLY A 17 0.66 8.26 -10.05
N GLU A 18 1.10 8.72 -11.23
CA GLU A 18 1.89 7.93 -12.16
C GLU A 18 3.34 8.41 -12.19
N GLY A 19 4.27 7.46 -12.15
CA GLY A 19 5.69 7.76 -12.21
C GLY A 19 6.19 8.16 -13.61
N PRO A 20 7.50 8.41 -13.73
CA PRO A 20 8.52 8.23 -12.70
C PRO A 20 8.35 9.22 -11.53
N PHE A 21 8.64 8.77 -10.31
CA PHE A 21 8.54 9.64 -9.13
C PHE A 21 9.84 10.41 -8.88
N THR A 22 9.73 11.71 -8.56
CA THR A 22 10.84 12.51 -8.02
C THR A 22 10.83 12.41 -6.49
N SER A 23 11.94 12.02 -5.88
CA SER A 23 12.08 11.92 -4.41
C SER A 23 12.57 13.25 -3.80
N SER A 24 12.12 13.57 -2.59
CA SER A 24 12.51 14.76 -1.82
C SER A 24 12.49 14.47 -0.30
N ASP A 25 13.31 15.21 0.46
CA ASP A 25 13.37 15.17 1.93
C ASP A 25 12.31 16.07 2.60
N HIS A 26 11.68 16.96 1.83
CA HIS A 26 10.59 17.83 2.27
C HIS A 26 9.33 17.66 1.42
N PRO A 27 8.12 17.87 2.00
CA PRO A 27 6.89 17.91 1.21
C PRO A 27 6.97 19.11 0.25
N GLY A 28 6.72 18.89 -1.05
CA GLY A 28 6.78 19.95 -2.05
C GLY A 28 5.70 21.03 -1.88
N ASP A 29 5.83 22.15 -2.61
CA ASP A 29 4.99 23.35 -2.46
C ASP A 29 3.59 23.19 -3.08
N GLY A 30 2.71 22.39 -2.44
CA GLY A 30 1.29 22.31 -2.79
C GLY A 30 0.93 21.45 -4.00
N GLN A 31 1.92 20.81 -4.64
CA GLN A 31 1.69 19.72 -5.59
C GLN A 31 1.38 18.45 -4.80
N GLY A 32 0.41 17.64 -5.26
CA GLY A 32 0.12 16.40 -4.57
C GLY A 32 1.32 15.45 -4.60
N VAL A 33 1.74 15.02 -3.42
CA VAL A 33 2.90 14.14 -3.19
C VAL A 33 2.49 12.97 -2.31
N PHE A 34 3.16 11.83 -2.46
CA PHE A 34 2.93 10.64 -1.67
C PHE A 34 4.08 10.46 -0.68
N TYR A 35 3.77 10.29 0.60
CA TYR A 35 4.77 9.92 1.59
C TYR A 35 4.93 8.41 1.59
N ILE A 36 6.12 7.92 1.25
CA ILE A 36 6.44 6.49 1.23
C ILE A 36 7.77 6.31 1.95
N ASN A 37 7.74 5.61 3.09
CA ASN A 37 8.93 5.26 3.87
C ASN A 37 8.75 3.85 4.46
N ASP A 38 9.85 3.27 4.96
CA ASP A 38 9.77 2.05 5.76
C ASP A 38 9.37 2.36 7.22
N PHE A 39 9.20 1.29 8.00
CA PHE A 39 8.83 1.40 9.41
C PHE A 39 9.91 2.06 10.28
N ASP A 40 11.18 1.92 9.88
CA ASP A 40 12.32 2.50 10.60
C ASP A 40 12.57 3.98 10.21
N LEU A 41 11.75 4.51 9.30
CA LEU A 41 11.84 5.84 8.72
C LEU A 41 13.21 6.10 8.07
N SER A 42 13.79 5.07 7.45
CA SER A 42 15.18 5.10 7.00
C SER A 42 15.41 5.81 5.66
N ASP A 43 14.36 6.00 4.83
CA ASP A 43 14.46 6.76 3.58
C ASP A 43 14.63 8.26 3.89
N PRO A 44 15.78 8.87 3.54
CA PRO A 44 16.01 10.30 3.77
C PRO A 44 15.21 11.19 2.80
N ALA A 45 14.63 10.64 1.73
CA ALA A 45 13.84 11.36 0.74
C ALA A 45 12.46 10.70 0.50
N PRO A 46 11.60 10.59 1.54
CA PRO A 46 10.38 9.79 1.50
C PRO A 46 9.22 10.43 0.72
N TRP A 47 9.33 11.72 0.37
CA TRP A 47 8.29 12.42 -0.39
C TRP A 47 8.44 12.12 -1.87
N LYS A 48 7.48 11.40 -2.44
CA LYS A 48 7.47 10.97 -3.84
C LYS A 48 6.48 11.83 -4.63
N ARG A 49 6.99 12.72 -5.47
CA ARG A 49 6.18 13.51 -6.42
C ARG A 49 6.00 12.71 -7.72
N PRO A 50 4.77 12.39 -8.13
CA PRO A 50 4.53 11.69 -9.39
C PRO A 50 4.81 12.60 -10.60
N ALA A 51 5.05 12.00 -11.77
CA ALA A 51 5.12 12.73 -13.04
C ALA A 51 3.74 13.19 -13.51
N ARG A 52 2.68 12.43 -13.20
CA ARG A 52 1.28 12.77 -13.47
C ARG A 52 0.41 12.45 -12.29
N LEU A 53 -0.62 13.27 -12.08
CA LEU A 53 -1.48 13.15 -10.92
C LEU A 53 -2.93 13.33 -11.34
N HIS A 54 -3.74 12.34 -10.98
CA HIS A 54 -5.12 12.24 -11.42
C HIS A 54 -6.04 12.18 -10.21
N ALA A 55 -7.07 13.04 -10.21
CA ALA A 55 -8.22 12.85 -9.34
C ALA A 55 -9.12 11.77 -9.96
N VAL A 56 -9.43 10.74 -9.20
CA VAL A 56 -10.24 9.60 -9.65
C VAL A 56 -11.45 9.37 -8.75
N THR A 57 -12.49 8.82 -9.33
CA THR A 57 -13.73 8.38 -8.68
C THR A 57 -14.02 6.94 -9.10
N ALA A 58 -14.98 6.29 -8.45
CA ALA A 58 -15.37 4.92 -8.81
C ALA A 58 -15.79 4.80 -10.28
N GLU A 59 -16.36 5.86 -10.85
CA GLU A 59 -16.85 5.90 -12.23
C GLU A 59 -15.73 6.03 -13.26
N ASN A 60 -14.59 6.65 -12.91
CA ASN A 60 -13.56 7.00 -13.89
C ASN A 60 -12.23 6.24 -13.71
N VAL A 61 -12.03 5.56 -12.56
CA VAL A 61 -10.74 4.94 -12.21
C VAL A 61 -10.21 3.99 -13.29
N GLN A 62 -11.09 3.21 -13.93
CA GLN A 62 -10.70 2.30 -15.01
C GLN A 62 -10.15 3.03 -16.22
N SER A 63 -10.81 4.12 -16.63
CA SER A 63 -10.38 4.91 -17.78
C SER A 63 -9.08 5.64 -17.50
N VAL A 64 -8.94 6.25 -16.32
CA VAL A 64 -7.74 7.01 -15.95
C VAL A 64 -6.53 6.09 -15.80
N ALA A 65 -6.69 4.95 -15.12
CA ALA A 65 -5.60 4.00 -14.91
C ALA A 65 -5.24 3.18 -16.15
N GLY A 66 -5.89 3.43 -17.30
CA GLY A 66 -5.64 2.70 -18.55
C GLY A 66 -5.93 1.20 -18.44
N ILE A 67 -6.89 0.83 -17.58
CA ILE A 67 -7.26 -0.57 -17.35
C ILE A 67 -7.99 -1.09 -18.60
N SER A 68 -7.34 -1.98 -19.35
CA SER A 68 -7.96 -2.75 -20.43
C SER A 68 -8.99 -3.75 -19.86
N SER A 69 -9.83 -4.35 -20.69
CA SER A 69 -10.84 -5.34 -20.25
C SER A 69 -10.25 -6.66 -19.72
N GLU A 70 -8.99 -6.67 -19.29
CA GLU A 70 -8.30 -7.80 -18.70
C GLU A 70 -8.97 -8.21 -17.39
N ALA A 71 -9.00 -9.50 -17.12
CA ALA A 71 -9.56 -10.05 -15.89
C ALA A 71 -8.78 -9.55 -14.65
N PRO A 72 -9.41 -9.48 -13.46
CA PRO A 72 -8.71 -9.25 -12.22
C PRO A 72 -7.62 -10.31 -11.99
N PRO A 73 -6.55 -9.97 -11.23
CA PRO A 73 -5.41 -10.86 -11.10
C PRO A 73 -5.80 -12.13 -10.35
N THR A 74 -5.35 -13.28 -10.85
CA THR A 74 -5.39 -14.54 -10.09
C THR A 74 -4.09 -14.64 -9.31
N ILE A 75 -4.18 -14.74 -7.97
CA ILE A 75 -3.01 -14.74 -7.09
C ILE A 75 -2.88 -16.10 -6.41
N ALA A 76 -1.71 -16.74 -6.56
CA ALA A 76 -1.32 -17.91 -5.78
C ALA A 76 -0.79 -17.46 -4.43
N TRP A 77 -1.67 -17.45 -3.42
CA TRP A 77 -1.30 -17.07 -2.05
C TRP A 77 -0.47 -18.15 -1.37
N ALA A 78 0.67 -17.76 -0.80
CA ALA A 78 1.45 -18.62 0.08
C ALA A 78 0.74 -18.77 1.42
N LYS A 79 0.81 -19.97 2.01
CA LYS A 79 0.26 -20.20 3.35
C LYS A 79 1.10 -19.42 4.38
N PRO A 80 0.49 -18.55 5.21
CA PRO A 80 1.24 -17.77 6.18
C PRO A 80 1.89 -18.66 7.24
N ALA A 81 3.13 -18.33 7.59
CA ALA A 81 3.91 -19.06 8.60
C ALA A 81 3.45 -18.67 10.03
N THR A 82 2.40 -19.35 10.52
CA THR A 82 1.76 -18.99 11.81
C THR A 82 2.55 -19.39 13.07
N GLU A 83 3.54 -20.27 12.97
CA GLU A 83 4.26 -20.77 14.15
C GLU A 83 5.08 -19.68 14.85
N TRP A 84 5.83 -18.87 14.08
CA TRP A 84 6.58 -17.72 14.61
C TRP A 84 5.65 -16.69 15.25
N PHE A 85 4.48 -16.46 14.63
CA PHE A 85 3.47 -15.55 15.17
C PHE A 85 2.94 -16.01 16.53
N LYS A 86 2.63 -17.31 16.70
CA LYS A 86 2.20 -17.87 17.99
C LYS A 86 3.27 -17.69 19.08
N MET A 87 4.55 -17.89 18.74
CA MET A 87 5.66 -17.69 19.66
C MET A 87 5.81 -16.22 20.07
N ALA A 88 5.78 -15.30 19.11
CA ALA A 88 5.82 -13.87 19.36
C ALA A 88 4.67 -13.41 20.25
N PHE A 89 3.44 -13.87 19.96
CA PHE A 89 2.26 -13.56 20.76
C PHE A 89 2.38 -14.04 22.21
N ARG A 90 2.84 -15.28 22.44
CA ARG A 90 3.08 -15.80 23.80
C ARG A 90 4.13 -14.99 24.55
N ARG A 91 5.19 -14.53 23.87
CA ARG A 91 6.21 -13.66 24.47
C ARG A 91 5.59 -12.31 24.87
N ILE A 92 4.93 -11.64 23.94
CA ILE A 92 4.28 -10.33 24.15
C ILE A 92 3.31 -10.40 25.33
N ARG A 93 2.44 -11.42 25.36
CA ARG A 93 1.47 -11.60 26.44
C ARG A 93 2.13 -11.72 27.82
N ARG A 94 3.27 -12.42 27.93
CA ARG A 94 4.02 -12.52 29.20
C ARG A 94 4.55 -11.16 29.65
N GLU A 95 5.09 -10.35 28.74
CA GLU A 95 5.59 -9.02 29.05
C GLU A 95 4.47 -8.06 29.47
N VAL A 96 3.30 -8.15 28.81
CA VAL A 96 2.12 -7.36 29.18
C VAL A 96 1.60 -7.74 30.56
N LEU A 97 1.44 -9.04 30.85
CA LEU A 97 1.00 -9.51 32.17
C LEU A 97 1.99 -9.15 33.28
N ALA A 98 3.28 -9.13 32.96
CA ALA A 98 4.32 -8.69 33.88
C ALA A 98 4.43 -7.17 34.01
N ARG A 99 3.57 -6.40 33.33
CA ARG A 99 3.55 -4.92 33.31
C ARG A 99 4.88 -4.29 32.86
N ARG A 100 5.69 -5.00 32.07
CA ARG A 100 6.91 -4.47 31.45
C ARG A 100 6.64 -3.84 30.08
N LEU A 101 5.46 -4.10 29.54
CA LEU A 101 4.99 -3.63 28.24
C LEU A 101 3.49 -3.34 28.37
N GLU A 102 3.01 -2.23 27.84
CA GLU A 102 1.57 -1.91 27.87
C GLU A 102 0.83 -2.52 26.67
N LYS A 103 1.40 -2.37 25.47
CA LYS A 103 0.86 -2.88 24.22
C LYS A 103 1.97 -3.17 23.22
N MET A 104 1.81 -4.23 22.44
CA MET A 104 2.62 -4.46 21.24
C MET A 104 1.74 -5.12 20.18
N VAL A 105 1.93 -4.71 18.92
CA VAL A 105 1.16 -5.18 17.77
C VAL A 105 2.08 -6.06 16.93
N PRO A 106 1.97 -7.40 16.99
CA PRO A 106 2.71 -8.27 16.11
C PRO A 106 2.12 -8.20 14.69
N VAL A 107 2.99 -8.23 13.68
CA VAL A 107 2.60 -8.29 12.26
C VAL A 107 2.87 -9.69 11.72
N LEU A 108 1.96 -10.18 10.89
CA LEU A 108 2.13 -11.38 10.07
C LEU A 108 1.97 -10.96 8.62
N THR A 109 2.98 -11.20 7.79
CA THR A 109 2.96 -10.86 6.37
C THR A 109 2.41 -12.02 5.57
N GLU A 110 1.38 -11.77 4.76
CA GLU A 110 0.93 -12.66 3.70
C GLU A 110 1.63 -12.29 2.39
N SER A 111 1.90 -13.29 1.55
CA SER A 111 2.54 -13.08 0.25
C SER A 111 1.89 -13.99 -0.78
N GLY A 112 1.91 -13.57 -2.03
CA GLY A 112 1.40 -14.34 -3.15
C GLY A 112 2.00 -13.87 -4.45
N GLU A 113 1.95 -14.73 -5.46
CA GLU A 113 2.42 -14.45 -6.81
C GLU A 113 1.24 -14.31 -7.76
N ILE A 114 1.29 -13.31 -8.64
CA ILE A 114 0.29 -13.15 -9.69
C ILE A 114 0.54 -14.25 -10.74
N LEU A 115 -0.45 -15.12 -10.94
CA LEU A 115 -0.41 -16.18 -11.95
C LEU A 115 -0.87 -15.69 -13.32
N ASP A 116 -1.90 -14.85 -13.34
CA ASP A 116 -2.55 -14.34 -14.55
C ASP A 116 -3.36 -13.06 -14.23
N GLY A 117 -3.77 -12.32 -15.26
CA GLY A 117 -4.60 -11.12 -15.16
C GLY A 117 -3.82 -9.85 -14.80
N CYS A 118 -4.55 -8.75 -14.64
CA CYS A 118 -3.97 -7.41 -14.50
C CYS A 118 -4.06 -6.88 -13.06
N PRO A 119 -2.94 -6.61 -12.35
CA PRO A 119 -2.98 -6.07 -10.99
C PRO A 119 -3.64 -4.69 -10.90
N LEU A 120 -3.65 -3.90 -11.98
CA LEU A 120 -4.33 -2.59 -11.97
C LEU A 120 -5.84 -2.72 -11.78
N GLN A 121 -6.46 -3.87 -12.09
CA GLN A 121 -7.86 -4.13 -11.79
C GLN A 121 -8.18 -4.05 -10.28
N LEU A 122 -7.18 -4.17 -9.40
CA LEU A 122 -7.36 -3.97 -7.97
C LEU A 122 -7.71 -2.51 -7.62
N LEU A 123 -7.33 -1.53 -8.44
CA LEU A 123 -7.68 -0.12 -8.22
C LEU A 123 -9.20 0.09 -8.27
N SER A 124 -9.91 -0.59 -9.18
CA SER A 124 -11.37 -0.57 -9.23
C SER A 124 -11.99 -1.10 -7.93
N ARG A 125 -11.43 -2.19 -7.39
CA ARG A 125 -11.88 -2.79 -6.13
C ARG A 125 -11.63 -1.91 -4.91
N LEU A 126 -10.59 -1.07 -4.92
CA LEU A 126 -10.31 -0.14 -3.83
C LEU A 126 -11.29 1.04 -3.78
N MET A 127 -11.99 1.31 -4.89
CA MET A 127 -13.00 2.36 -4.99
C MET A 127 -14.41 1.90 -4.60
N GLU A 128 -14.66 0.58 -4.52
CA GLU A 128 -15.89 -0.01 -3.94
C GLU A 128 -15.99 0.28 -2.43
#